data_AF-A0A1S1BGA5-F1
#
_entry.id   AF-A0A1S1BGA5-F1
#
_cell.length_a   1.000
_cell.length_b   1.000
_cell.length_c   1.000
_cell.angle_alpha   90.00
_cell.angle_beta   90.00
_cell.angle_gamma   90.00
#
_symmetry.space_group_name_H-M   'P 1'
#
loop_
_entity.id
_entity.type
_entity.pdbx_description
1 polymer ?
#
loop_
_entity_poly.entity_id
_entity_poly.type
_entity_poly.pdbx_seq_one_letter_code
_entity_poly.pdbx_strand_id
1 'polypeptide(L)'
;MTLRPLKYRYQRDGRGKPIMDVNGKKTLAGPPEEKGVDLMVGLATLLAAQHPDIDLVVLASHDSDMGPVVDTVHDLHVIDPKVVARIETASWFVPRNDSDPGFQSKIQPGLNAQKKRRHVWNTRMGELDHIASLDTRLYR
;
A
#
# COMPACT_ATOMS: atom_id res chain seq x y z
N MET A 1 -20.47 2.70 7.50
CA MET A 1 -19.33 3.36 6.83
C MET A 1 -18.52 4.07 7.89
N THR A 2 -17.27 3.69 8.10
CA THR A 2 -16.38 4.34 9.07
C THR A 2 -15.38 5.16 8.27
N LEU A 3 -15.51 6.49 8.28
CA LEU A 3 -14.59 7.38 7.58
C LEU A 3 -13.24 7.37 8.32
N ARG A 4 -12.14 7.20 7.58
CA ARG A 4 -10.78 7.20 8.12
C ARG A 4 -10.36 8.62 8.51
N PRO A 5 -9.66 8.83 9.64
CA PRO A 5 -9.15 10.14 10.00
C PRO A 5 -8.07 10.60 9.02
N LEU A 6 -8.23 11.83 8.51
CA LEU A 6 -7.27 12.50 7.63
C LEU A 6 -5.88 12.57 8.29
N LYS A 7 -4.82 12.39 7.50
CA LYS A 7 -3.44 12.57 7.99
C LYS A 7 -3.13 14.06 8.13
N TYR A 8 -3.12 14.53 9.37
CA TYR A 8 -2.83 15.92 9.71
C TYR A 8 -1.32 16.19 9.77
N ARG A 9 -0.87 17.29 9.17
CA ARG A 9 0.45 17.87 9.44
C ARG A 9 0.32 18.81 10.64
N TYR A 10 1.17 18.65 11.66
CA TYR A 10 1.13 19.46 12.88
C TYR A 10 2.27 20.48 12.88
N GLN A 11 2.01 21.68 13.40
CA GLN A 11 3.06 22.64 13.67
C GLN A 11 4.02 22.08 14.70
N ARG A 12 5.31 22.36 14.55
CA ARG A 12 6.36 21.90 15.45
C ARG A 12 7.12 23.10 15.99
N ASP A 13 7.52 23.06 17.26
CA ASP A 13 8.38 24.06 17.87
C ASP A 13 9.83 23.94 17.34
N GLY A 14 10.70 24.86 17.75
CA GLY A 14 12.13 24.84 17.41
C GLY A 14 12.90 23.61 17.92
N ARG A 15 12.27 22.72 18.69
CA ARG A 15 12.81 21.45 19.18
C ARG A 15 12.16 20.23 18.50
N GLY A 16 11.31 20.45 17.49
CA GLY A 16 10.65 19.40 16.71
C GLY A 16 9.41 18.78 17.37
N LYS A 17 8.95 19.29 18.51
CA LYS A 17 7.77 18.78 19.24
C LYS A 17 6.49 19.46 18.72
N PRO A 18 5.35 18.74 18.60
CA PRO A 18 4.10 19.35 18.14
C PRO A 18 3.66 20.49 19.07
N ILE A 19 3.36 21.65 18.49
CA ILE A 19 2.76 22.77 19.21
C ILE A 19 1.31 22.38 19.56
N MET A 20 0.92 22.67 20.79
CA MET A 20 -0.40 22.38 21.34
C MET A 20 -1.20 23.69 21.39
N ASP A 21 -2.50 23.63 21.09
CA ASP A 21 -3.42 24.73 21.30
C ASP A 21 -3.78 24.90 22.79
N VAL A 22 -4.55 25.94 23.10
CA VAL A 22 -5.01 26.27 24.46
C VAL A 22 -5.86 25.16 25.12
N ASN A 23 -6.34 24.19 24.33
CA ASN A 23 -7.17 23.06 24.77
C ASN A 23 -6.38 21.73 24.77
N GLY A 24 -5.06 21.76 24.56
CA GLY A 24 -4.21 20.57 24.55
C GLY A 24 -4.31 19.72 23.27
N LYS A 25 -4.87 20.24 22.17
CA LYS A 25 -4.87 19.58 20.86
C LYS A 25 -3.67 20.04 20.03
N LYS A 26 -3.09 19.13 19.24
CA LYS A 26 -1.98 19.48 18.33
C LYS A 26 -2.44 20.48 17.27
N THR A 27 -1.75 21.60 17.16
CA THR A 27 -2.06 22.65 16.18
C THR A 27 -1.76 22.16 14.76
N LEU A 28 -2.75 22.28 13.87
CA LEU A 28 -2.60 21.92 12.46
C LEU A 28 -1.69 22.92 11.74
N ALA A 29 -0.77 22.43 10.92
CA ALA A 29 0.12 23.24 10.10
C ALA A 29 -0.52 23.75 8.80
N GLY A 30 -1.77 23.35 8.53
CA GLY A 30 -2.52 23.70 7.33
C GLY A 30 -3.77 22.83 7.18
N PRO A 31 -4.59 23.06 6.14
CA PRO A 31 -5.68 22.16 5.80
C PRO A 31 -5.15 20.75 5.53
N PRO A 32 -5.92 19.69 5.84
CA PRO A 32 -5.54 18.32 5.50
C PRO A 32 -5.36 18.20 3.99
N GLU A 33 -4.14 17.83 3.59
CA GLU A 33 -3.78 17.63 2.19
C GLU A 33 -3.76 16.13 1.92
N GLU A 34 -4.70 15.65 1.12
CA GLU A 34 -4.70 14.27 0.66
C GLU A 34 -3.56 14.11 -0.35
N LYS A 35 -2.61 13.23 -0.04
CA LYS A 35 -1.55 12.89 -0.98
C LYS A 35 -2.17 12.01 -2.05
N GLY A 36 -2.52 12.56 -3.22
CA GLY A 36 -3.11 11.83 -4.35
C GLY A 36 -2.26 10.71 -4.96
N VAL A 37 -1.20 10.27 -4.27
CA VAL A 37 -0.32 9.17 -4.67
C VAL A 37 -1.09 7.86 -4.81
N ASP A 38 -2.06 7.60 -3.92
CA ASP A 38 -2.82 6.34 -3.95
C ASP A 38 -3.67 6.21 -5.22
N LEU A 39 -4.26 7.31 -5.70
CA LEU A 39 -4.98 7.36 -6.97
C LEU A 39 -4.05 7.14 -8.16
N MET A 40 -2.87 7.76 -8.14
CA MET A 40 -1.88 7.59 -9.22
C MET A 40 -1.37 6.15 -9.29
N VAL A 41 -1.05 5.54 -8.14
CA VAL A 41 -0.64 4.13 -8.06
C VAL A 41 -1.76 3.21 -8.52
N GLY A 42 -3.00 3.46 -8.10
CA GLY A 42 -4.16 2.70 -8.53
C GLY A 42 -4.38 2.76 -10.04
N LEU A 43 -4.33 3.95 -10.62
CA LEU A 43 -4.45 4.14 -12.07
C LEU A 43 -3.30 3.48 -12.84
N ALA A 44 -2.06 3.67 -12.39
CA ALA A 44 -0.89 3.04 -12.99
C ALA A 44 -0.99 1.51 -12.96
N THR A 45 -1.51 0.94 -11.87
CA THR A 45 -1.75 -0.50 -11.73
C THR A 45 -2.76 -1.00 -12.77
N LEU A 46 -3.88 -0.29 -12.95
CA LEU A 46 -4.90 -0.64 -13.95
C LEU A 46 -4.37 -0.52 -15.38
N LEU A 47 -3.65 0.56 -15.69
CA LEU A 47 -3.06 0.76 -17.02
C LEU A 47 -2.00 -0.29 -17.33
N ALA A 48 -1.13 -0.61 -16.37
CA ALA A 48 -0.14 -1.68 -16.52
C ALA A 48 -0.83 -3.04 -16.74
N ALA A 49 -1.89 -3.33 -15.99
CA ALA A 49 -2.61 -4.60 -16.13
C ALA A 49 -3.34 -4.75 -17.47
N GLN A 50 -3.67 -3.66 -18.16
CA GLN A 50 -4.29 -3.71 -19.50
C GLN A 50 -3.26 -3.63 -20.63
N HIS A 51 -1.98 -3.50 -20.30
CA HIS A 51 -0.94 -3.42 -21.32
C HIS A 51 -0.73 -4.82 -21.94
N PRO A 52 -0.78 -4.95 -23.28
CA PRO A 52 -0.74 -6.26 -23.95
C PRO A 52 0.56 -7.04 -23.72
N ASP A 53 1.65 -6.35 -23.41
CA ASP A 53 2.97 -6.96 -23.16
C ASP A 53 3.22 -7.29 -21.67
N ILE A 54 2.24 -7.09 -20.80
CA ILE A 54 2.37 -7.34 -19.36
C ILE A 54 1.47 -8.51 -18.96
N ASP A 55 2.09 -9.62 -18.57
CA ASP A 55 1.35 -10.80 -18.09
C ASP A 55 1.07 -10.76 -16.57
N LEU A 56 1.86 -9.98 -15.83
CA LEU A 56 1.81 -9.90 -14.37
C LEU A 56 2.11 -8.49 -13.87
N VAL A 57 1.24 -7.98 -13.00
CA VAL A 57 1.45 -6.76 -12.22
C VAL A 57 1.68 -7.13 -10.76
N VAL A 58 2.78 -6.66 -10.18
CA VAL A 58 3.10 -6.82 -8.76
C VAL A 58 2.93 -5.49 -8.04
N LEU A 59 1.91 -5.38 -7.19
CA LEU A 59 1.69 -4.20 -6.36
C LEU A 59 2.46 -4.33 -5.04
N ALA A 60 3.60 -3.64 -4.96
CA ALA A 60 4.41 -3.55 -3.74
C ALA A 60 3.88 -2.44 -2.82
N SER A 61 2.89 -2.76 -1.98
CA SER A 61 2.30 -1.78 -1.06
C SER A 61 1.68 -2.42 0.18
N HIS A 62 1.67 -1.63 1.26
CA HIS A 62 0.94 -1.90 2.50
C HIS A 62 -0.39 -1.17 2.60
N ASP A 63 -0.71 -0.34 1.62
CA ASP A 63 -1.88 0.50 1.72
C ASP A 63 -3.15 -0.32 1.51
N SER A 64 -3.93 -0.46 2.58
CA SER A 64 -5.23 -1.12 2.54
C SER A 64 -6.19 -0.46 1.56
N ASP A 65 -6.00 0.82 1.27
CA ASP A 65 -6.85 1.60 0.37
C ASP A 65 -6.65 1.16 -1.10
N MET A 66 -5.64 0.33 -1.39
CA MET A 66 -5.44 -0.34 -2.69
C MET A 66 -6.23 -1.64 -2.86
N GLY A 67 -6.94 -2.11 -1.83
CA GLY A 67 -7.82 -3.28 -1.92
C GLY A 67 -8.79 -3.25 -3.11
N PRO A 68 -9.50 -2.14 -3.38
CA PRO A 68 -10.39 -2.02 -4.53
C PRO A 68 -9.67 -2.17 -5.88
N VAL A 69 -8.45 -1.64 -6.01
CA VAL A 69 -7.66 -1.76 -7.25
C VAL A 69 -7.29 -3.22 -7.51
N VAL A 70 -6.82 -3.92 -6.47
CA VAL A 70 -6.50 -5.35 -6.55
C VAL A 70 -7.75 -6.17 -6.91
N ASP A 71 -8.89 -5.86 -6.27
CA ASP A 71 -10.16 -6.51 -6.55
C ASP A 71 -10.61 -6.32 -8.00
N THR A 72 -10.48 -5.09 -8.53
CA THR A 72 -10.88 -4.76 -9.91
C THR A 72 -10.00 -5.46 -10.92
N VAL A 73 -8.67 -5.40 -10.78
CA VAL A 73 -7.76 -6.06 -11.73
C VAL A 73 -7.97 -7.57 -11.71
N HIS A 74 -8.11 -8.17 -10.52
CA HIS A 74 -8.39 -9.60 -10.41
C HIS A 74 -9.73 -9.98 -11.06
N ASP A 75 -10.81 -9.22 -10.82
CA ASP A 75 -12.11 -9.48 -11.43
C ASP A 75 -12.04 -9.38 -12.97
N LEU A 76 -11.34 -8.39 -13.50
CA LEU A 76 -11.14 -8.21 -14.94
C LEU A 76 -10.31 -9.35 -15.55
N HIS A 77 -9.24 -9.78 -14.88
CA HIS A 77 -8.43 -10.94 -15.29
C HIS A 77 -9.26 -12.24 -15.30
N VAL A 78 -10.16 -12.44 -14.33
CA VAL A 78 -11.07 -13.61 -14.32
C VAL A 78 -12.05 -13.55 -15.50
N ILE A 79 -12.48 -12.37 -15.92
CA ILE A 79 -13.38 -12.19 -17.07
C ILE A 79 -12.65 -12.45 -18.39
N ASP A 80 -11.47 -11.84 -18.58
CA ASP A 80 -10.65 -12.03 -19.78
C ASP A 80 -9.15 -12.05 -19.45
N PRO A 81 -8.58 -13.25 -19.22
CA PRO A 81 -7.18 -13.40 -18.86
C PRO A 81 -6.21 -13.13 -20.02
N LYS A 82 -6.70 -12.99 -21.26
CA LYS A 82 -5.85 -12.64 -22.42
C LYS A 82 -5.67 -11.14 -22.58
N VAL A 83 -6.58 -10.35 -22.03
CA VAL A 83 -6.60 -8.89 -22.15
C VAL A 83 -6.08 -8.21 -20.89
N VAL A 84 -6.22 -8.86 -19.73
CA VAL A 84 -5.83 -8.29 -18.45
C VAL A 84 -4.81 -9.18 -17.76
N ALA A 85 -3.69 -8.60 -17.39
CA ALA A 85 -2.61 -9.22 -16.63
C ALA A 85 -3.12 -9.79 -15.30
N ARG A 86 -2.44 -10.83 -14.82
CA ARG A 86 -2.63 -11.29 -13.45
C ARG A 86 -2.11 -10.23 -12.47
N ILE A 87 -2.71 -10.13 -11.29
CA ILE A 87 -2.22 -9.27 -10.21
C ILE A 87 -1.76 -10.07 -9.00
N GLU A 88 -0.63 -9.66 -8.44
CA GLU A 88 -0.07 -10.14 -7.19
C GLU A 88 0.33 -8.94 -6.31
N THR A 89 0.48 -9.18 -5.01
CA THR A 89 0.93 -8.16 -4.07
C THR A 89 2.30 -8.52 -3.49
N ALA A 90 3.05 -7.52 -3.08
CA ALA A 90 4.27 -7.70 -2.32
C ALA A 90 4.26 -6.78 -1.10
N SER A 91 4.68 -7.29 0.06
CA SER A 91 4.59 -6.54 1.30
C SER A 91 5.71 -6.90 2.27
N TRP A 92 6.18 -5.89 3.01
CA TRP A 92 7.10 -6.04 4.14
C TRP A 92 6.51 -6.93 5.23
N PHE A 93 7.32 -7.87 5.68
CA PHE A 93 6.96 -8.85 6.67
C PHE A 93 8.04 -8.90 7.74
N VAL A 94 7.66 -8.60 8.98
CA VAL A 94 8.49 -8.82 10.15
C VAL A 94 7.94 -10.05 10.86
N PRO A 95 8.66 -11.19 10.87
CA PRO A 95 8.25 -12.34 11.65
C PRO A 95 8.19 -11.98 13.13
N ARG A 96 7.15 -12.47 13.81
CA ARG A 96 7.05 -12.34 15.27
C ARG A 96 8.19 -13.11 15.93
N ASN A 97 8.82 -12.51 16.94
CA ASN A 97 9.78 -13.16 17.81
C ASN A 97 9.48 -12.81 19.28
N ASP A 98 10.34 -13.21 20.22
CA ASP A 98 10.11 -12.97 21.65
C ASP A 98 10.17 -11.49 22.05
N SER A 99 10.79 -10.66 21.20
CA SER A 99 11.07 -9.22 21.46
C SER A 99 10.19 -8.27 20.64
N ASP A 100 9.66 -8.74 19.51
CA ASP A 100 8.88 -7.97 18.55
C ASP A 100 7.57 -8.73 18.23
N PRO A 101 6.39 -8.10 18.40
CA PRO A 101 5.11 -8.72 18.06
C PRO A 101 4.99 -9.12 16.58
N GLY A 102 5.93 -8.69 15.73
CA GLY A 102 5.94 -8.88 14.29
C GLY A 102 5.03 -7.87 13.60
N PHE A 103 5.20 -7.76 12.29
CA PHE A 103 4.41 -6.87 11.45
C PHE A 103 3.96 -7.60 10.20
N GLN A 104 2.65 -7.70 10.03
CA GLN A 104 2.00 -8.25 8.85
C GLN A 104 0.97 -7.26 8.34
N SER A 105 1.39 -6.37 7.45
CA SER A 105 0.43 -5.63 6.63
C SER A 105 0.43 -6.25 5.24
N LYS A 106 -0.69 -6.86 4.87
CA LYS A 106 -0.97 -7.30 3.50
C LYS A 106 -2.25 -6.63 3.05
N ILE A 107 -2.31 -6.26 1.78
CA ILE A 107 -3.57 -5.88 1.15
C ILE A 107 -4.49 -7.10 1.22
N GLN A 108 -5.71 -6.92 1.74
CA GLN A 108 -6.70 -7.97 1.85
C GLN A 108 -7.80 -7.74 0.81
N PRO A 109 -7.67 -8.32 -0.40
CA PRO A 109 -8.71 -8.23 -1.41
C PRO A 109 -9.98 -8.97 -0.96
N GLY A 110 -11.14 -8.48 -1.36
CA GLY A 110 -12.43 -9.06 -1.02
C GLY A 110 -12.92 -8.75 0.41
N LEU A 111 -12.53 -7.62 0.99
CA LEU A 111 -13.04 -7.15 2.29
C LEU A 111 -14.52 -6.71 2.27
N ASN A 112 -15.14 -6.65 1.09
CA ASN A 112 -16.58 -6.45 1.01
C ASN A 112 -17.30 -7.73 1.43
N ALA A 113 -18.05 -7.68 2.54
CA ALA A 113 -18.73 -8.81 3.18
C ALA A 113 -19.64 -9.65 2.26
N GLN A 114 -19.96 -9.13 1.07
CA GLN A 114 -20.81 -9.76 0.06
C GLN A 114 -20.06 -10.55 -1.02
N LYS A 115 -18.73 -10.40 -1.15
CA LYS A 115 -17.93 -11.11 -2.17
C LYS A 115 -17.06 -12.20 -1.53
N LYS A 116 -16.91 -13.34 -2.22
CA LYS A 116 -15.97 -14.42 -1.84
C LYS A 116 -14.55 -13.84 -1.74
N ARG A 117 -13.76 -14.34 -0.77
CA ARG A 117 -12.33 -14.02 -0.67
C ARG A 117 -11.63 -14.32 -1.99
N ARG A 118 -10.96 -13.34 -2.56
CA ARG A 118 -10.12 -13.52 -3.75
C ARG A 118 -8.77 -14.11 -3.33
N HIS A 119 -8.29 -15.06 -4.10
CA HIS A 119 -6.99 -15.66 -3.88
C HIS A 119 -5.94 -14.87 -4.68
N VAL A 120 -5.49 -13.76 -4.10
CA VAL A 120 -4.35 -12.99 -4.62
C VAL A 120 -3.09 -13.42 -3.87
N TRP A 121 -2.05 -13.77 -4.62
CA TRP A 121 -0.76 -14.13 -4.04
C TRP A 121 -0.09 -12.90 -3.43
N ASN A 122 0.54 -13.08 -2.26
CA ASN A 122 1.30 -12.03 -1.59
C ASN A 122 2.73 -12.50 -1.29
N THR A 123 3.70 -11.93 -1.99
CA THR A 123 5.12 -12.12 -1.70
C THR A 123 5.49 -11.35 -0.44
N ARG A 124 5.94 -12.07 0.58
CA ARG A 124 6.40 -11.49 1.85
C ARG A 124 7.88 -11.22 1.73
N MET A 125 8.28 -9.96 1.89
CA MET A 125 9.67 -9.53 1.84
C MET A 125 10.11 -9.09 3.23
N GLY A 126 11.28 -9.52 3.67
CA GLY A 126 11.88 -9.11 4.94
C GLY A 126 13.18 -8.35 4.75
N GLU A 127 13.88 -8.15 5.87
CA GLU A 127 15.18 -7.49 5.90
C GLU A 127 16.23 -8.19 5.02
N LEU A 128 16.24 -9.53 5.01
CA LEU A 128 17.15 -10.30 4.18
C LEU A 128 16.94 -10.05 2.69
N ASP A 129 15.68 -10.01 2.23
CA ASP A 129 15.35 -9.74 0.84
C ASP A 129 15.76 -8.31 0.44
N HIS A 130 15.55 -7.35 1.33
CA HIS A 130 15.98 -5.97 1.11
C HIS A 130 17.49 -5.87 0.93
N ILE A 131 18.26 -6.41 1.89
CA ILE A 131 19.73 -6.40 1.84
C ILE A 131 20.23 -7.07 0.56
N ALA A 132 19.63 -8.20 0.17
CA ALA A 132 19.99 -8.90 -1.06
C ALA A 132 19.67 -8.10 -2.35
N SER A 133 18.68 -7.21 -2.30
CA SER A 133 18.25 -6.36 -3.43
C SER A 133 19.04 -5.06 -3.60
N LEU A 134 19.89 -4.71 -2.62
CA LEU A 134 20.68 -3.48 -2.71
C LEU A 134 21.67 -3.57 -3.87
N ASP A 135 21.57 -2.61 -4.79
CA ASP A 135 22.56 -2.47 -5.86
C ASP A 135 23.88 -1.99 -5.24
N THR A 136 24.87 -2.89 -5.20
CA THR A 136 26.21 -2.60 -4.69
C THR A 136 27.14 -2.05 -5.76
N ARG A 137 26.66 -1.88 -7.01
CA ARG A 137 27.46 -1.38 -8.11
C ARG A 137 27.72 0.12 -7.94
N LEU A 138 29.00 0.47 -7.86
CA LEU A 138 29.45 1.85 -7.98
C LEU A 138 29.38 2.28 -9.45
N TYR A 139 28.39 3.09 -9.80
CA TYR A 139 28.35 3.81 -11.06
C TYR A 139 29.32 5.00 -10.96
N ARG A 140 30.45 4.89 -11.67
CA ARG A 140 31.45 5.95 -11.85
C ARG A 140 31.31 6.57 -13.23
#